data_AF-A0A6A3XGU7-F1
#
_entry.id   AF-A0A6A3XGU7-F1
#
_cell.length_a   1.000
_cell.length_b   1.000
_cell.length_c   1.000
_cell.angle_alpha   90.00
_cell.angle_beta   90.00
_cell.angle_gamma   90.00
#
_symmetry.space_group_name_H-M   'P 1'
#
loop_
_entity.id
_entity.type
_entity.pdbx_description
1 polymer ?
#
loop_
_entity_poly.entity_id
_entity_poly.type
_entity_poly.pdbx_seq_one_letter_code
_entity_poly.pdbx_strand_id
1 'polypeptide(L)'
;MNADAQLEDILQANGEGYLYEQILQLGHPPVVFCWQEVEKFVLAVETARAEAEAQCGKPLPPDPLQLPTVVTVENFKEAVLNYLKPQEDSGLLGTSCLLCSLPESVTDGYKLRALDEDPWIQRILAVEPSILPIARVYMPRGLRSGALDLVTPHQLISLWGY
;
A
#
# COMPACT_ATOMS: atom_id res chain seq x y z
N MET A 1 -1.69 15.08 18.66
CA MET A 1 -0.98 13.79 18.75
C MET A 1 0.39 14.02 18.15
N ASN A 2 1.47 13.61 18.81
CA ASN A 2 2.82 13.79 18.27
C ASN A 2 2.99 12.89 17.04
N ALA A 3 3.46 13.45 15.94
CA ALA A 3 3.64 12.74 14.67
C ALA A 3 4.65 11.58 14.78
N ASP A 4 5.64 11.73 15.65
CA ASP A 4 6.64 10.69 15.94
C ASP A 4 6.01 9.44 16.55
N ALA A 5 5.11 9.63 17.52
CA ALA A 5 4.38 8.53 18.16
C ALA A 5 3.45 7.83 17.16
N GLN A 6 2.85 8.59 16.24
CA GLN A 6 1.98 8.01 15.21
C GLN A 6 2.75 7.14 14.21
N LEU A 7 3.96 7.54 13.81
CA LEU A 7 4.80 6.74 12.91
C LEU A 7 5.27 5.45 13.59
N GLU A 8 5.76 5.54 14.82
CA GLU A 8 6.20 4.38 15.60
C GLU A 8 5.06 3.37 15.78
N ASP A 9 3.87 3.85 16.16
CA ASP A 9 2.67 3.02 16.32
C ASP A 9 2.29 2.28 15.01
N ILE A 10 2.35 2.97 13.87
CA ILE A 10 2.05 2.37 12.56
C ILE A 10 3.05 1.26 12.22
N LEU A 11 4.34 1.52 12.41
CA LEU A 11 5.39 0.54 12.11
C LEU A 11 5.28 -0.68 13.03
N GLN A 12 5.00 -0.47 14.32
CA GLN A 12 4.74 -1.56 15.26
C GLN A 12 3.52 -2.38 14.87
N ALA A 13 2.42 -1.74 14.47
CA ALA A 13 1.21 -2.43 14.00
C ALA A 13 1.47 -3.28 12.74
N ASN A 14 2.40 -2.85 11.88
CA ASN A 14 2.82 -3.62 10.70
C ASN A 14 3.84 -4.74 11.02
N GLY A 15 4.34 -4.83 12.26
CA GLY A 15 5.44 -5.73 12.62
C GLY A 15 6.84 -5.24 12.21
N GLU A 16 6.94 -3.99 11.75
CA GLU A 16 8.16 -3.39 11.19
C GLU A 16 8.70 -2.24 12.05
N GLY A 17 8.47 -2.29 13.36
CA GLY A 17 8.94 -1.27 14.31
C GLY A 17 10.46 -1.01 14.26
N TYR A 18 11.25 -2.00 13.83
CA TYR A 18 12.69 -1.87 13.62
C TYR A 18 13.08 -0.85 12.52
N LEU A 19 12.13 -0.42 11.68
CA LEU A 19 12.34 0.60 10.66
C LEU A 19 12.30 2.03 11.22
N TYR A 20 11.76 2.24 12.43
CA TYR A 20 11.55 3.58 12.98
C TYR A 20 12.84 4.40 13.04
N GLU A 21 13.89 3.86 13.66
CA GLU A 21 15.21 4.52 13.74
C GLU A 21 15.84 4.73 12.37
N GLN A 22 15.62 3.81 11.42
CA GLN A 22 16.12 3.95 10.05
C GLN A 22 15.44 5.11 9.33
N ILE A 23 14.13 5.30 9.57
CA ILE A 23 13.35 6.37 8.98
C ILE A 23 13.73 7.74 9.57
N LEU A 24 14.00 7.82 10.87
CA LEU A 24 14.47 9.06 11.50
C LEU A 24 15.82 9.54 10.96
N GLN A 25 16.65 8.63 10.47
CA GLN A 25 17.92 8.96 9.83
C GLN A 25 17.77 9.41 8.37
N LEU A 26 16.58 9.28 7.78
CA LEU A 26 16.33 9.74 6.43
C LEU A 26 16.26 11.27 6.39
N GLY A 27 16.93 11.87 5.40
CA GLY A 27 16.85 13.31 5.16
C GLY A 27 15.47 13.78 4.66
N HIS A 28 14.57 12.84 4.32
CA HIS A 28 13.19 13.09 3.94
C HIS A 28 12.30 11.93 4.41
N PRO A 29 11.06 12.20 4.83
CA PRO A 29 10.17 11.17 5.34
C PRO A 29 9.59 10.31 4.19
N PRO A 30 9.47 8.97 4.36
CA PRO A 30 8.97 8.06 3.34
C PRO A 30 7.44 8.04 3.26
N VAL A 31 6.89 7.50 2.18
CA VAL A 31 5.48 7.12 2.15
C VAL A 31 5.30 5.83 2.94
N VAL A 32 4.36 5.83 3.90
CA VAL A 32 4.14 4.72 4.83
C VAL A 32 2.75 4.12 4.65
N PHE A 33 2.67 2.80 4.56
CA PHE A 33 1.44 2.03 4.44
C PHE A 33 1.08 1.42 5.79
N CYS A 34 -0.05 1.83 6.38
CA CYS A 34 -0.63 1.13 7.53
C CYS A 34 -1.59 0.06 7.00
N TRP A 35 -1.10 -1.18 6.93
CA TRP A 35 -1.85 -2.32 6.40
C TRP A 35 -2.94 -2.74 7.39
N GLN A 36 -4.11 -3.15 6.89
CA GLN A 36 -5.25 -3.53 7.74
C GLN A 36 -5.83 -4.87 7.31
N GLU A 37 -6.57 -4.90 6.20
CA GLU A 37 -7.38 -6.05 5.78
C GLU A 37 -6.73 -6.87 4.66
N VAL A 38 -5.39 -6.93 4.64
CA VAL A 38 -4.62 -7.56 3.55
C VAL A 38 -4.93 -9.06 3.44
N GLU A 39 -5.06 -9.77 4.56
CA GLU A 39 -5.39 -11.21 4.54
C GLU A 39 -6.74 -11.48 3.87
N LYS A 40 -7.75 -10.66 4.18
CA LYS A 40 -9.07 -10.80 3.55
C LYS A 40 -9.00 -10.45 2.06
N PHE A 41 -8.20 -9.45 1.68
CA PHE A 41 -7.98 -9.14 0.26
C PHE A 41 -7.33 -10.32 -0.49
N VAL A 42 -6.30 -10.93 0.08
CA VAL A 42 -5.66 -12.13 -0.49
C VAL A 42 -6.68 -13.24 -0.70
N LEU A 43 -7.54 -13.50 0.29
CA LEU A 43 -8.60 -14.50 0.17
C LEU A 43 -9.63 -14.14 -0.93
N ALA A 44 -9.98 -12.86 -1.07
CA ALA A 44 -10.85 -12.40 -2.14
C ALA A 44 -10.23 -12.60 -3.52
N VAL A 45 -8.90 -12.43 -3.66
CA VAL A 45 -8.18 -12.73 -4.90
C VAL A 45 -8.28 -14.22 -5.24
N GLU A 46 -8.03 -15.11 -4.29
CA GLU A 46 -8.14 -16.55 -4.49
C GLU A 46 -9.57 -16.95 -4.88
N THR A 47 -10.56 -16.38 -4.22
CA THR A 47 -11.99 -16.61 -4.50
C THR A 47 -12.34 -16.13 -5.91
N ALA A 48 -11.93 -14.93 -6.30
CA ALA A 48 -12.18 -14.38 -7.63
C ALA A 48 -11.54 -15.20 -8.75
N ARG A 49 -10.34 -15.75 -8.51
CA ARG A 49 -9.66 -16.66 -9.44
C ARG A 49 -10.44 -17.97 -9.60
N ALA A 50 -10.87 -18.57 -8.48
CA ALA A 50 -11.68 -19.78 -8.52
C ALA A 50 -13.04 -19.58 -9.24
N GLU A 51 -13.70 -18.44 -9.01
CA GLU A 51 -14.93 -18.09 -9.73
C GLU A 51 -14.73 -17.92 -11.23
N ALA A 52 -13.58 -17.37 -11.65
CA ALA A 52 -13.25 -17.19 -13.06
C ALA A 52 -12.93 -18.50 -13.77
N GLU A 53 -12.41 -19.50 -13.06
CA GLU A 53 -12.11 -20.84 -13.58
C GLU A 53 -13.35 -21.75 -13.66
N ALA A 54 -14.45 -21.39 -12.99
CA ALA A 54 -15.70 -22.14 -13.04
C ALA A 54 -16.28 -22.20 -14.47
N GLN A 55 -17.07 -23.24 -14.78
CA GLN A 55 -17.59 -23.54 -16.12
C GLN A 55 -18.41 -22.42 -16.80
N CYS A 56 -18.84 -21.40 -16.06
CA CYS A 56 -19.50 -20.19 -16.57
C CYS A 56 -18.90 -18.89 -15.99
N GLY A 57 -17.68 -18.97 -15.45
CA GLY A 57 -16.96 -17.86 -14.86
C GLY A 57 -16.63 -16.78 -15.89
N LYS A 58 -16.84 -15.51 -15.52
CA LYS A 58 -16.30 -14.40 -16.31
C LYS A 58 -14.80 -14.33 -16.04
N PRO A 59 -13.94 -14.34 -17.08
CA PRO A 59 -12.50 -14.24 -16.89
C PRO A 59 -12.14 -12.96 -16.14
N LEU A 60 -11.13 -13.04 -15.27
CA LEU A 60 -10.59 -11.85 -14.63
C LEU A 60 -9.90 -10.96 -15.70
N PRO A 61 -10.00 -9.63 -15.57
CA PRO A 61 -9.16 -8.71 -16.33
C PRO A 61 -7.66 -8.97 -16.10
N PRO A 62 -6.76 -8.34 -16.86
CA PRO A 62 -5.33 -8.40 -16.59
C PRO A 62 -5.01 -7.88 -15.19
N ASP A 63 -4.21 -8.62 -14.43
CA ASP A 63 -3.78 -8.24 -13.08
C ASP A 63 -2.70 -7.13 -13.16
N PRO A 64 -2.97 -5.91 -12.66
CA PRO A 64 -2.02 -4.80 -12.71
C PRO A 64 -0.81 -4.99 -11.77
N LEU A 65 -0.96 -5.81 -10.72
CA LEU A 65 0.05 -6.09 -9.71
C LEU A 65 0.91 -7.32 -10.07
N GLN A 66 0.53 -8.08 -11.10
CA GLN A 66 1.22 -9.28 -11.57
C GLN A 66 1.44 -10.30 -10.43
N LEU A 67 0.40 -10.53 -9.63
CA LEU A 67 0.52 -11.39 -8.46
C LEU A 67 0.79 -12.85 -8.88
N PRO A 68 1.66 -13.57 -8.15
CA PRO A 68 1.90 -14.98 -8.41
C PRO A 68 0.63 -15.82 -8.21
N THR A 69 0.65 -17.07 -8.67
CA THR A 69 -0.48 -18.01 -8.55
C THR A 69 -0.92 -18.20 -7.10
N VAL A 70 0.05 -18.32 -6.18
CA VAL A 70 -0.21 -18.36 -4.73
C VAL A 70 0.10 -16.99 -4.15
N VAL A 71 -0.93 -16.31 -3.64
CA VAL A 71 -0.81 -14.96 -3.09
C VAL A 71 -0.62 -15.06 -1.57
N THR A 72 0.35 -14.33 -1.04
CA THR A 72 0.61 -14.21 0.40
C THR A 72 0.49 -12.75 0.80
N VAL A 73 0.32 -12.48 2.09
CA VAL A 73 0.29 -11.10 2.60
C VAL A 73 1.57 -10.35 2.20
N GLU A 74 2.72 -11.01 2.33
CA GLU A 74 4.02 -10.43 2.00
C GLU A 74 4.16 -10.11 0.52
N ASN A 75 3.89 -11.08 -0.37
CA ASN A 75 4.06 -10.84 -1.82
C ASN A 75 3.05 -9.83 -2.37
N PHE A 76 1.87 -9.72 -1.74
CA PHE A 76 0.90 -8.68 -2.09
C PHE A 76 1.43 -7.29 -1.73
N LYS A 77 1.93 -7.11 -0.50
CA LYS A 77 2.52 -5.83 -0.06
C LYS A 77 3.68 -5.44 -0.98
N GLU A 78 4.57 -6.39 -1.28
CA GLU A 78 5.67 -6.18 -2.21
C GLU A 78 5.20 -5.81 -3.62
N ALA A 79 4.17 -6.49 -4.15
CA ALA A 79 3.63 -6.20 -5.48
C ALA A 79 3.04 -4.78 -5.56
N VAL A 80 2.34 -4.32 -4.51
CA VAL A 80 1.84 -2.94 -4.43
C VAL A 80 3.02 -1.96 -4.43
N LEU A 81 4.03 -2.19 -3.61
CA LEU A 81 5.21 -1.31 -3.55
C LEU A 81 5.98 -1.29 -4.89
N ASN A 82 6.15 -2.44 -5.52
CA ASN A 82 6.81 -2.58 -6.82
C ASN A 82 6.01 -1.92 -7.95
N TYR A 83 4.67 -1.95 -7.88
CA TYR A 83 3.82 -1.24 -8.85
C TYR A 83 4.04 0.28 -8.76
N LEU A 84 4.12 0.82 -7.54
CA LEU A 84 4.35 2.25 -7.31
C LEU A 84 5.76 2.65 -7.75
N LYS A 85 6.76 1.85 -7.39
CA LYS A 85 8.15 2.09 -7.74
C LYS A 85 8.82 0.79 -8.17
N PRO A 86 8.83 0.48 -9.47
CA PRO A 86 9.52 -0.69 -10.00
C PRO A 86 10.99 -0.63 -9.60
N GLN A 87 11.49 -1.67 -8.96
CA GLN A 87 12.85 -1.68 -8.41
C GLN A 87 13.89 -1.71 -9.53
N GLU A 88 14.78 -0.72 -9.55
CA GLU A 88 16.11 -0.91 -10.13
C GLU A 88 17.22 -0.96 -9.07
N ASP A 89 17.07 -0.31 -7.90
CA ASP A 89 17.83 -0.60 -6.67
C ASP A 89 17.39 0.40 -5.58
N SER A 90 17.33 -0.03 -4.31
CA SER A 90 17.27 0.78 -3.08
C SER A 90 16.01 1.60 -2.70
N GLY A 91 14.84 1.37 -3.32
CA GLY A 91 13.64 2.19 -3.07
C GLY A 91 12.75 1.78 -1.88
N LEU A 92 12.93 0.61 -1.28
CA LEU A 92 12.03 0.06 -0.26
C LEU A 92 12.70 -0.08 1.11
N LEU A 93 11.95 0.24 2.17
CA LEU A 93 12.28 -0.10 3.55
C LEU A 93 11.21 -1.07 4.05
N GLY A 94 11.53 -2.36 4.05
CA GLY A 94 10.57 -3.42 4.37
C GLY A 94 9.39 -3.46 3.40
N THR A 95 8.23 -3.85 3.93
CA THR A 95 6.95 -4.04 3.21
C THR A 95 5.93 -2.94 3.47
N SER A 96 6.31 -1.90 4.24
CA SER A 96 5.41 -0.80 4.58
C SER A 96 5.95 0.58 4.27
N CYS A 97 7.18 0.73 3.78
CA CYS A 97 7.77 2.04 3.52
C CYS A 97 8.37 2.15 2.12
N LEU A 98 7.97 3.20 1.41
CA LEU A 98 8.48 3.58 0.10
C LEU A 98 9.35 4.83 0.23
N LEU A 99 10.64 4.69 -0.10
CA LEU A 99 11.58 5.80 -0.15
C LEU A 99 11.37 6.59 -1.44
N CYS A 100 10.91 7.82 -1.29
CA CYS A 100 10.60 8.70 -2.40
C CYS A 100 10.87 10.16 -2.04
N SER A 101 11.37 10.91 -3.01
CA SER A 101 11.37 12.36 -2.97
C SER A 101 9.93 12.91 -2.97
N LEU A 102 9.78 14.19 -2.59
CA LEU A 102 8.46 14.83 -2.59
C LEU A 102 7.75 14.77 -3.96
N PRO A 103 8.40 15.02 -5.11
CA PRO A 103 7.77 14.83 -6.42
C PRO A 103 7.32 13.39 -6.70
N GLU A 104 8.14 12.40 -6.32
CA GLU A 104 7.81 10.98 -6.48
C GLU A 104 6.58 10.60 -5.64
N SER A 105 6.46 11.08 -4.40
CA SER A 105 5.29 10.83 -3.54
C SER A 105 3.96 11.27 -4.18
N VAL A 106 3.98 12.36 -4.96
CA VAL A 106 2.81 12.83 -5.70
C VAL A 106 2.47 11.87 -6.84
N THR A 107 3.48 11.40 -7.57
CA THR A 107 3.31 10.38 -8.62
C THR A 107 2.77 9.08 -8.04
N ASP A 108 3.27 8.63 -6.89
CA ASP A 108 2.80 7.43 -6.20
C ASP A 108 1.33 7.56 -5.81
N GLY A 109 0.92 8.75 -5.35
CA GLY A 109 -0.49 9.04 -5.06
C GLY A 109 -1.39 8.92 -6.29
N TYR A 110 -0.93 9.40 -7.46
CA TYR A 110 -1.68 9.22 -8.71
C TYR A 110 -1.77 7.75 -9.13
N LYS A 111 -0.70 6.97 -8.96
CA LYS A 111 -0.69 5.53 -9.27
C LYS A 111 -1.61 4.73 -8.35
N LEU A 112 -1.63 5.04 -7.06
CA LEU A 112 -2.58 4.46 -6.10
C LEU A 112 -4.03 4.75 -6.52
N ARG A 113 -4.33 5.99 -6.90
CA ARG A 113 -5.66 6.33 -7.42
C ARG A 113 -5.98 5.64 -8.75
N ALA A 114 -4.99 5.38 -9.60
CA ALA A 114 -5.22 4.65 -10.84
C ALA A 114 -5.53 3.18 -10.56
N LEU A 115 -4.86 2.57 -9.58
CA LEU A 115 -5.28 1.27 -9.06
C LEU A 115 -6.73 1.38 -8.58
N ASP A 116 -7.10 2.47 -7.89
CA ASP A 116 -8.48 2.74 -7.40
C ASP A 116 -9.60 2.59 -8.47
N GLU A 117 -9.27 2.63 -9.76
CA GLU A 117 -10.24 2.51 -10.85
C GLU A 117 -10.00 1.26 -11.72
N ASP A 118 -9.02 0.44 -11.35
CA ASP A 118 -8.59 -0.70 -12.14
C ASP A 118 -9.68 -1.81 -12.19
N PRO A 119 -10.05 -2.29 -13.39
CA PRO A 119 -11.10 -3.30 -13.54
C PRO A 119 -10.81 -4.62 -12.82
N TRP A 120 -9.55 -5.02 -12.69
CA TRP A 120 -9.18 -6.21 -11.93
C TRP A 120 -9.45 -5.98 -10.47
N ILE A 121 -9.02 -4.85 -9.90
CA ILE A 121 -9.23 -4.59 -8.48
C ILE A 121 -10.73 -4.45 -8.18
N GLN A 122 -11.49 -3.73 -9.00
CA GLN A 122 -12.95 -3.63 -8.87
C GLN A 122 -13.64 -5.00 -8.88
N ARG A 123 -13.09 -5.97 -9.64
CA ARG A 123 -13.60 -7.34 -9.68
C ARG A 123 -13.32 -8.09 -8.37
N ILE A 124 -12.16 -7.88 -7.76
CA ILE A 124 -11.82 -8.45 -6.44
C ILE A 124 -12.71 -7.84 -5.35
N LEU A 125 -12.88 -6.52 -5.35
CA LEU A 125 -13.72 -5.82 -4.36
C LEU A 125 -15.20 -6.23 -4.46
N ALA A 126 -15.68 -6.62 -5.64
CA ALA A 126 -17.04 -7.13 -5.81
C ALA A 126 -17.27 -8.50 -5.16
N VAL A 127 -16.20 -9.29 -4.94
CA VAL A 127 -16.29 -10.59 -4.26
C VAL A 127 -16.50 -10.40 -2.76
N GLU A 128 -15.81 -9.42 -2.17
CA GLU A 128 -15.94 -9.12 -0.75
C GLU A 128 -15.84 -7.60 -0.51
N PRO A 129 -16.97 -6.88 -0.53
CA PRO A 129 -17.00 -5.42 -0.40
C PRO A 129 -16.61 -4.91 0.98
N SER A 130 -16.60 -5.78 2.01
CA SER A 130 -16.33 -5.38 3.40
C SER A 130 -14.83 -5.26 3.75
N ILE A 131 -13.94 -5.54 2.79
CA ILE A 131 -12.47 -5.55 2.96
C ILE A 131 -11.84 -4.15 3.08
N LEU A 132 -12.65 -3.09 2.98
CA LEU A 132 -12.18 -1.75 2.73
C LEU A 132 -12.00 -0.91 4.01
N PRO A 133 -10.89 -0.15 4.18
CA PRO A 133 -9.69 -0.09 3.33
C PRO A 133 -8.68 -1.21 3.61
N ILE A 134 -7.92 -1.64 2.60
CA ILE A 134 -6.83 -2.63 2.80
C ILE A 134 -5.58 -2.00 3.40
N ALA A 135 -5.41 -0.68 3.23
CA ALA A 135 -4.39 0.11 3.91
C ALA A 135 -4.77 1.58 4.01
N ARG A 136 -4.19 2.25 5.02
CA ARG A 136 -4.15 3.72 5.10
C ARG A 136 -2.76 4.19 4.70
N VAL A 137 -2.70 5.07 3.71
CA VAL A 137 -1.43 5.59 3.17
C VAL A 137 -1.12 6.94 3.78
N TYR A 138 0.07 7.06 4.36
CA TYR A 138 0.59 8.26 4.98
C TYR A 138 1.67 8.85 4.09
N MET A 139 1.35 9.98 3.44
CA MET A 139 2.29 10.75 2.64
C MET A 139 2.74 11.97 3.46
N PRO A 140 3.99 12.00 3.92
CA PRO A 140 4.48 13.13 4.70
C PRO A 140 4.63 14.35 3.78
N ARG A 141 4.01 15.49 4.17
CA ARG A 141 4.22 16.76 3.48
C ARG A 141 5.08 17.69 4.33
N GLY A 142 6.26 18.00 3.82
CA GLY A 142 7.13 19.04 4.35
C GLY A 142 7.95 18.57 5.55
N LEU A 143 9.28 18.72 5.43
CA LEU A 143 10.18 18.66 6.55
C LEU A 143 11.35 19.58 6.21
N ARG A 144 11.31 20.82 6.72
CA ARG A 144 12.56 21.54 6.95
C ARG A 144 13.28 20.74 8.02
N SER A 145 14.50 20.31 7.72
CA SER A 145 15.48 19.70 8.62
C SER A 145 15.11 19.80 10.12
N GLY A 146 14.72 18.66 10.71
CA GLY A 146 14.72 18.49 12.17
C GLY A 146 13.39 18.34 12.92
N ALA A 147 12.22 18.39 12.28
CA ALA A 147 10.95 18.14 12.99
C ALA A 147 9.87 17.52 12.08
N LEU A 148 9.45 16.28 12.37
CA LEU A 148 8.29 15.60 11.80
C LEU A 148 6.98 16.34 12.21
N ASP A 149 6.92 17.66 12.18
CA ASP A 149 5.89 18.42 12.91
C ASP A 149 4.46 18.22 12.39
N LEU A 150 4.28 17.66 11.19
CA LEU A 150 2.96 17.41 10.62
C LEU A 150 2.99 16.10 9.82
N VAL A 151 2.71 14.97 10.48
CA VAL A 151 1.95 13.88 9.80
C VAL A 151 0.53 14.42 9.65
N THR A 152 0.35 15.40 8.78
CA THR A 152 -0.99 15.82 8.38
C THR A 152 -1.60 14.62 7.69
N PRO A 153 -2.73 14.06 8.18
CA PRO A 153 -3.48 13.10 7.39
C PRO A 153 -4.01 13.86 6.17
N HIS A 154 -3.26 13.86 5.07
CA HIS A 154 -3.76 14.40 3.83
C HIS A 154 -4.78 13.43 3.27
N GLN A 155 -5.99 13.96 3.04
CA GLN A 155 -7.10 13.43 2.26
C GLN A 155 -6.75 12.15 1.48
N LEU A 156 -7.31 11.03 1.94
CA LEU A 156 -7.44 9.72 1.30
C LEU A 156 -6.98 9.71 -0.17
N ILE A 157 -5.82 9.11 -0.42
CA ILE A 157 -5.39 8.73 -1.77
C ILE A 157 -5.29 7.21 -1.70
N SER A 158 -6.44 6.57 -1.87
CA SER A 158 -6.84 5.40 -1.10
C SER A 158 -6.14 4.11 -1.58
N LEU A 159 -6.09 3.13 -0.69
CA LEU A 159 -6.04 1.71 -1.06
C LEU A 159 -7.39 1.12 -0.64
N TRP A 160 -8.42 1.68 -1.26
CA TRP A 160 -9.81 1.24 -1.35
C TRP A 160 -10.84 1.57 -0.28
N GLY A 161 -10.61 2.51 0.62
CA GLY A 161 -11.71 3.01 1.46
C GLY A 161 -12.11 4.42 1.05
N TYR A 162 -13.13 4.55 0.20
CA TYR A 162 -13.77 5.81 -0.22
C TYR A 162 -13.99 6.81 0.93
#